data_AF-A0A2V9GJ77-F1
#
_entry.id   AF-A0A2V9GJ77-F1
#
_cell.length_a   1.000
_cell.length_b   1.000
_cell.length_c   1.000
_cell.angle_alpha   90.00
_cell.angle_beta   90.00
_cell.angle_gamma   90.00
#
_symmetry.space_group_name_H-M   'P 1'
#
loop_
_entity.id
_entity.type
_entity.pdbx_description
1 polymer ?
#
loop_
_entity_poly.entity_id
_entity_poly.type
_entity_poly.pdbx_seq_one_letter_code
_entity_poly.pdbx_strand_id
1 'polypeptide(L)'
;MRWPESSAGEHGQELRLILGGQFPGVMPPMILVAQAGDGTLAGFLEAGLRWYADGCEARYPVGYMDGWYVAENWRQQGIGTELLRAAEDWARSQGCIEMASDTAIHNQVSQRVHQALGFEIVERSVRLQTCTGGRFLVQGVPEIKLIADLRPAMVRTGQRRSAAPAGHV
;
A
#
# COMPACT_ATOMS: atom_id res chain seq x y z
N MET A 1 12.60 -6.18 13.17
CA MET A 1 12.36 -4.77 12.76
C MET A 1 11.08 -4.28 13.42
N ARG A 2 10.88 -2.98 13.63
CA ARG A 2 9.72 -2.44 14.39
C ARG A 2 9.20 -1.15 13.75
N TRP A 3 7.95 -0.80 14.06
CA TRP A 3 7.40 0.53 13.81
C TRP A 3 8.04 1.56 14.77
N PRO A 4 8.41 2.78 14.32
CA PRO A 4 9.11 3.74 15.17
C PRO A 4 8.29 4.21 16.38
N GLU A 5 6.98 4.30 16.23
CA GLU A 5 6.02 4.78 17.23
C GLU A 5 5.32 3.68 18.03
N SER A 6 5.57 2.39 17.73
CA SER A 6 5.00 1.28 18.51
C SER A 6 5.78 0.99 19.78
N SER A 7 5.08 0.71 20.90
CA SER A 7 5.74 0.16 22.08
C SER A 7 6.34 -1.21 21.73
N ALA A 8 7.54 -1.53 22.24
CA ALA A 8 8.29 -2.72 21.81
C ALA A 8 7.56 -4.07 22.06
N GLY A 9 6.47 -4.07 22.84
CA GLY A 9 5.69 -5.25 23.17
C GLY A 9 4.56 -5.57 22.17
N GLU A 10 3.85 -4.56 21.66
CA GLU A 10 2.57 -4.77 20.95
C GLU A 10 2.77 -5.31 19.53
N HIS A 11 3.54 -4.61 18.68
CA HIS A 11 3.82 -5.07 17.31
C HIS A 11 4.62 -6.39 17.29
N GLY A 12 5.51 -6.58 18.26
CA GLY A 12 6.27 -7.82 18.40
C GLY A 12 5.39 -9.02 18.79
N GLN A 13 4.32 -8.78 19.55
CA GLN A 13 3.36 -9.83 19.93
C GLN A 13 2.44 -10.16 18.76
N GLU A 14 1.95 -9.16 18.03
CA GLU A 14 1.16 -9.32 16.81
C GLU A 14 1.92 -10.16 15.75
N LEU A 15 3.16 -9.80 15.43
CA LEU A 15 3.97 -10.57 14.48
C LEU A 15 4.20 -12.02 14.94
N ARG A 16 4.39 -12.26 16.24
CA ARG A 16 4.53 -13.64 16.76
C ARG A 16 3.25 -14.45 16.58
N LEU A 17 2.09 -13.82 16.76
CA LEU A 17 0.80 -14.47 16.52
C LEU A 17 0.66 -14.83 15.04
N ILE A 18 0.89 -13.85 14.15
CA ILE A 18 0.79 -14.05 12.69
C ILE A 18 1.74 -15.17 12.22
N LEU A 19 3.02 -15.11 12.61
CA LEU A 19 4.00 -16.14 12.27
C LEU A 19 3.70 -17.50 12.91
N GLY A 20 2.99 -17.52 14.03
CA GLY A 20 2.46 -18.73 14.67
C GLY A 20 1.16 -19.25 14.04
N GLY A 21 0.70 -18.66 12.93
CA GLY A 21 -0.53 -19.04 12.23
C GLY A 21 -1.82 -18.48 12.83
N GLN A 22 -1.72 -17.55 13.78
CA GLN A 22 -2.86 -16.88 14.41
C GLN A 22 -2.98 -15.45 13.87
N PHE A 23 -3.92 -15.24 12.96
CA PHE A 23 -4.17 -13.92 12.37
C PHE A 23 -5.58 -13.42 12.76
N PRO A 24 -5.74 -12.11 13.05
CA PRO A 24 -7.05 -11.55 13.43
C PRO A 24 -8.09 -11.56 12.29
N GLY A 25 -7.64 -11.73 11.04
CA GLY A 25 -8.46 -11.67 9.83
C GLY A 25 -8.91 -13.03 9.29
N VAL A 26 -9.63 -13.01 8.17
CA VAL A 26 -10.11 -14.22 7.48
C VAL A 26 -8.97 -14.88 6.67
N MET A 27 -7.99 -14.09 6.23
CA MET A 27 -6.84 -14.54 5.45
C MET A 27 -5.54 -14.08 6.11
N PRO A 28 -4.45 -14.87 6.01
CA PRO A 28 -3.15 -14.47 6.52
C PRO A 28 -2.62 -13.26 5.72
N PRO A 29 -1.99 -12.28 6.38
CA PRO A 29 -1.32 -11.20 5.68
C PRO A 29 -0.04 -11.71 5.00
N MET A 30 0.36 -11.04 3.93
CA MET A 30 1.69 -11.12 3.37
C MET A 30 2.63 -10.18 4.13
N ILE A 31 3.75 -10.72 4.59
CA ILE A 31 4.83 -9.93 5.19
C ILE A 31 6.08 -10.10 4.33
N LEU A 32 6.51 -9.01 3.70
CA LEU A 32 7.74 -8.91 2.92
C LEU A 32 8.80 -8.23 3.76
N VAL A 33 10.04 -8.73 3.70
CA VAL A 33 11.18 -8.13 4.38
C VAL A 33 12.31 -7.87 3.40
N ALA A 34 12.96 -6.73 3.54
CA ALA A 34 14.21 -6.44 2.85
C ALA A 34 15.36 -6.80 3.79
N GLN A 35 16.27 -7.64 3.31
CA GLN A 35 17.45 -8.08 4.04
C GLN A 35 18.71 -7.62 3.30
N ALA A 36 19.64 -7.02 4.04
CA ALA A 36 20.97 -6.67 3.54
C ALA A 36 21.86 -7.91 3.42
N GLY A 37 22.98 -7.80 2.70
CA GLY A 37 23.89 -8.94 2.46
C GLY A 37 24.52 -9.56 3.71
N ASP A 38 24.53 -8.84 4.83
CA ASP A 38 25.00 -9.30 6.14
C ASP A 38 23.89 -9.97 6.99
N GLY A 39 22.67 -10.07 6.46
CA GLY A 39 21.50 -10.61 7.15
C GLY A 39 20.68 -9.56 7.93
N THR A 40 21.11 -8.30 7.98
CA THR A 40 20.40 -7.22 8.68
C THR A 40 19.08 -6.89 7.97
N LEU A 41 17.98 -6.76 8.72
CA LEU A 41 16.70 -6.32 8.16
C LEU A 41 16.70 -4.80 7.92
N ALA A 42 16.52 -4.41 6.66
CA ALA A 42 16.58 -3.04 6.17
C ALA A 42 15.19 -2.40 5.96
N GLY A 43 14.14 -3.21 5.81
CA GLY A 43 12.77 -2.75 5.63
C GLY A 43 11.77 -3.89 5.71
N PHE A 44 10.49 -3.54 5.77
CA PHE A 44 9.39 -4.48 5.61
C PHE A 44 8.15 -3.81 5.02
N LEU A 45 7.26 -4.65 4.48
CA LEU A 45 5.94 -4.27 4.02
C LEU A 45 4.95 -5.37 4.40
N GLU A 46 3.84 -4.97 5.02
CA GLU A 46 2.70 -5.80 5.35
C GLU A 46 1.53 -5.45 4.45
N ALA A 47 0.97 -6.47 3.81
CA ALA A 47 -0.17 -6.33 2.93
C ALA A 47 -1.18 -7.48 3.13
N GLY A 48 -2.46 -7.18 2.99
CA GLY A 48 -3.56 -8.14 3.11
C GLY A 48 -4.50 -8.08 1.91
N LEU A 49 -5.47 -9.00 1.89
CA LEU A 49 -6.59 -8.95 0.94
C LEU A 49 -7.83 -8.44 1.65
N ARG A 50 -8.55 -7.54 0.99
CA ARG A 50 -9.87 -7.09 1.41
C ARG A 50 -10.88 -7.32 0.31
N TRP A 51 -12.11 -7.62 0.70
CA TRP A 51 -13.23 -7.73 -0.24
C TRP A 51 -13.64 -6.36 -0.79
N TYR A 52 -13.29 -5.28 -0.08
CA TYR A 52 -13.60 -3.90 -0.44
C TYR A 52 -12.67 -2.93 0.29
N ALA A 53 -12.43 -1.79 -0.35
CA ALA A 53 -11.89 -0.58 0.24
C ALA A 53 -12.58 0.62 -0.42
N ASP A 54 -12.76 1.71 0.33
CA ASP A 54 -13.41 2.91 -0.21
C ASP A 54 -12.64 3.46 -1.42
N GLY A 55 -13.38 3.79 -2.48
CA GLY A 55 -12.82 4.26 -3.75
C GLY A 55 -12.38 3.16 -4.73
N CYS A 56 -12.29 1.88 -4.31
CA CYS A 56 -11.96 0.77 -5.20
C CYS A 56 -13.19 0.21 -5.96
N GLU A 57 -12.93 -0.50 -7.05
CA GLU A 57 -13.93 -1.25 -7.81
C GLU A 57 -14.47 -2.44 -7.00
N ALA A 58 -15.69 -2.32 -6.48
CA ALA A 58 -16.34 -3.31 -5.62
C ALA A 58 -16.52 -4.73 -6.22
N ARG A 59 -16.23 -4.94 -7.51
CA ARG A 59 -16.32 -6.26 -8.17
C ARG A 59 -15.08 -7.13 -7.96
N TYR A 60 -13.96 -6.55 -7.54
CA TYR A 60 -12.67 -7.24 -7.44
C TYR A 60 -12.15 -7.18 -6.00
N PRO A 61 -11.37 -8.18 -5.56
CA PRO A 61 -10.65 -8.07 -4.30
C PRO A 61 -9.62 -6.93 -4.38
N VAL A 62 -9.31 -6.34 -3.24
CA VAL A 62 -8.38 -5.23 -3.10
C VAL A 62 -7.14 -5.70 -2.35
N GLY A 63 -5.95 -5.46 -2.91
CA GLY A 63 -4.71 -5.57 -2.14
C GLY A 63 -4.64 -4.38 -1.20
N TYR A 64 -4.36 -4.59 0.08
CA TYR A 64 -4.33 -3.51 1.06
C TYR A 64 -2.98 -3.46 1.74
N MET A 65 -2.27 -2.35 1.60
CA MET A 65 -0.99 -2.14 2.29
C MET A 65 -1.29 -1.53 3.66
N ASP A 66 -1.08 -2.32 4.72
CA ASP A 66 -1.35 -1.91 6.10
C ASP A 66 -0.08 -1.35 6.78
N GLY A 67 1.10 -1.81 6.37
CA GLY A 67 2.37 -1.35 6.91
C GLY A 67 3.45 -1.29 5.85
N TRP A 68 4.18 -0.19 5.78
CA TRP A 68 5.40 -0.05 4.99
C TRP A 68 6.48 0.80 5.68
N TYR A 69 7.66 0.21 5.92
CA TYR A 69 8.75 0.88 6.62
C TYR A 69 10.13 0.48 6.08
N VAL A 70 11.02 1.47 6.00
CA VAL A 70 12.44 1.29 5.69
C VAL A 70 13.27 1.98 6.78
N ALA A 71 14.24 1.26 7.34
CA ALA A 71 15.15 1.80 8.35
C ALA A 71 15.91 3.01 7.79
N GLU A 72 16.10 4.03 8.62
CA GLU A 72 16.61 5.33 8.21
C GLU A 72 17.93 5.25 7.41
N ASN A 73 18.89 4.45 7.90
CA ASN A 73 20.19 4.24 7.25
C ASN A 73 20.11 3.55 5.88
N TRP A 74 18.96 2.99 5.53
CA TRP A 74 18.70 2.24 4.30
C TRP A 74 17.73 2.97 3.36
N ARG A 75 17.25 4.16 3.73
CA ARG A 75 16.34 4.94 2.88
C ARG A 75 17.06 5.49 1.65
N GLN A 76 16.26 5.88 0.64
CA GLN A 76 16.73 6.46 -0.63
C GLN A 76 17.57 5.51 -1.50
N GLN A 77 17.55 4.20 -1.21
CA GLN A 77 18.24 3.16 -1.98
C GLN A 77 17.29 2.30 -2.84
N GLY A 78 16.04 2.73 -3.03
CA GLY A 78 15.02 1.99 -3.78
C GLY A 78 14.38 0.82 -3.03
N ILE A 79 14.84 0.47 -1.82
CA ILE A 79 14.33 -0.66 -1.03
C ILE A 79 12.81 -0.63 -0.83
N GLY A 80 12.27 0.54 -0.48
CA GLY A 80 10.82 0.68 -0.30
C GLY A 80 10.04 0.40 -1.58
N THR A 81 10.55 0.87 -2.71
CA THR A 81 9.93 0.67 -4.03
C THR A 81 9.93 -0.80 -4.43
N GLU A 82 11.02 -1.52 -4.16
CA GLU A 82 11.09 -2.96 -4.43
C GLU A 82 10.15 -3.76 -3.53
N LEU A 83 10.02 -3.40 -2.25
CA LEU A 83 9.03 -3.99 -1.35
C LEU A 83 7.60 -3.78 -1.88
N LEU A 84 7.26 -2.56 -2.29
CA LEU A 84 5.95 -2.23 -2.85
C LEU A 84 5.68 -3.02 -4.14
N ARG A 85 6.63 -3.07 -5.07
CA ARG A 85 6.48 -3.84 -6.31
C ARG A 85 6.18 -5.31 -6.03
N ALA A 86 6.92 -5.92 -5.11
CA ALA A 86 6.66 -7.30 -4.70
C ALA A 86 5.26 -7.47 -4.08
N ALA A 87 4.78 -6.49 -3.32
CA ALA A 87 3.43 -6.51 -2.75
C ALA A 87 2.34 -6.36 -3.83
N GLU A 88 2.54 -5.47 -4.80
CA GLU A 88 1.64 -5.30 -5.93
C GLU A 88 1.58 -6.55 -6.81
N ASP A 89 2.73 -7.16 -7.11
CA ASP A 89 2.80 -8.39 -7.90
C ASP A 89 2.09 -9.54 -7.18
N TRP A 90 2.27 -9.63 -5.87
CA TRP A 90 1.48 -10.56 -5.07
C TRP A 90 -0.02 -10.25 -5.16
N ALA A 91 -0.45 -9.00 -4.97
CA ALA A 91 -1.86 -8.64 -5.05
C ALA A 91 -2.46 -8.98 -6.44
N ARG A 92 -1.73 -8.69 -7.53
CA ARG A 92 -2.11 -9.10 -8.90
C ARG A 92 -2.28 -10.62 -8.99
N SER A 93 -1.38 -11.40 -8.38
CA SER A 93 -1.50 -12.87 -8.34
C SER A 93 -2.73 -13.38 -7.59
N GLN A 94 -3.30 -12.56 -6.69
CA GLN A 94 -4.54 -12.84 -5.97
C GLN A 94 -5.79 -12.34 -6.72
N GLY A 95 -5.64 -11.82 -7.95
CA GLY A 95 -6.74 -11.30 -8.76
C GLY A 95 -7.13 -9.85 -8.44
N CYS A 96 -6.33 -9.13 -7.65
CA CYS A 96 -6.56 -7.72 -7.40
C CYS A 96 -6.18 -6.88 -8.62
N ILE A 97 -7.03 -5.90 -8.94
CA ILE A 97 -6.76 -4.90 -9.98
C ILE A 97 -6.34 -3.55 -9.40
N GLU A 98 -6.45 -3.38 -8.08
CA GLU A 98 -6.13 -2.16 -7.34
C GLU A 98 -5.44 -2.52 -6.02
N MET A 99 -4.53 -1.65 -5.57
CA MET A 99 -3.96 -1.68 -4.23
C MET A 99 -4.31 -0.40 -3.48
N ALA A 100 -4.91 -0.54 -2.30
CA ALA A 100 -5.23 0.57 -1.41
C ALA A 100 -4.24 0.69 -0.25
N SER A 101 -4.11 1.90 0.28
CA SER A 101 -3.29 2.22 1.45
C SER A 101 -3.90 3.42 2.18
N ASP A 102 -3.67 3.51 3.49
CA ASP A 102 -4.02 4.69 4.26
C ASP A 102 -2.76 5.36 4.82
N THR A 103 -2.81 6.67 5.00
CA THR A 103 -1.80 7.38 5.74
C THR A 103 -2.37 8.57 6.49
N ALA A 104 -1.76 8.94 7.62
CA ALA A 104 -2.20 10.10 8.37
C ALA A 104 -2.14 11.38 7.52
N ILE A 105 -3.13 12.25 7.68
CA ILE A 105 -3.28 13.49 6.89
C ILE A 105 -2.06 14.43 7.00
N HIS A 106 -1.34 14.35 8.12
CA HIS A 106 -0.13 15.15 8.38
C HIS A 106 1.16 14.45 7.94
N ASN A 107 1.11 13.16 7.58
CA ASN A 107 2.27 12.41 7.09
C ASN A 107 2.54 12.71 5.60
N GLN A 108 3.01 13.92 5.34
CA GLN A 108 3.30 14.40 3.98
C GLN A 108 4.42 13.61 3.28
N VAL A 109 5.31 12.96 4.04
CA VAL A 109 6.35 12.10 3.47
C VAL A 109 5.72 10.87 2.85
N SER A 110 4.87 10.17 3.61
CA SER A 110 4.14 9.02 3.12
C SER A 110 3.28 9.37 1.91
N GLN A 111 2.51 10.45 1.96
CA GLN A 111 1.68 10.91 0.83
C GLN A 111 2.50 11.11 -0.45
N ARG A 112 3.62 11.84 -0.36
CA ARG A 112 4.48 12.10 -1.52
C ARG A 112 5.09 10.82 -2.09
N VAL A 113 5.52 9.91 -1.23
CA VAL A 113 6.12 8.65 -1.67
C VAL A 113 5.08 7.77 -2.35
N HIS A 114 3.88 7.65 -1.81
CA HIS A 114 2.78 6.92 -2.46
C HIS A 114 2.47 7.52 -3.84
N GLN A 115 2.30 8.84 -3.92
CA GLN A 115 2.02 9.53 -5.19
C GLN A 115 3.13 9.35 -6.23
N ALA A 116 4.40 9.42 -5.80
CA ALA A 116 5.54 9.17 -6.67
C ALA A 116 5.57 7.73 -7.23
N LEU A 117 4.88 6.80 -6.58
CA LEU A 117 4.78 5.39 -6.97
C LEU A 117 3.44 5.06 -7.65
N GLY A 118 2.67 6.06 -8.05
CA GLY A 118 1.46 5.87 -8.85
C GLY A 118 0.17 5.75 -8.06
N PHE A 119 0.20 5.94 -6.74
CA PHE A 119 -1.02 6.04 -5.95
C PHE A 119 -1.68 7.41 -6.10
N GLU A 120 -3.00 7.42 -6.23
CA GLU A 120 -3.80 8.63 -6.24
C GLU A 120 -4.53 8.81 -4.91
N ILE A 121 -4.66 10.05 -4.43
CA ILE A 121 -5.47 10.36 -3.25
C ILE A 121 -6.94 10.32 -3.65
N VAL A 122 -7.70 9.40 -3.06
CA VAL A 122 -9.13 9.23 -3.37
C VAL A 122 -10.04 9.75 -2.28
N GLU A 123 -9.57 9.81 -1.03
CA GLU A 123 -10.39 10.22 0.11
C GLU A 123 -9.57 10.92 1.21
N ARG A 124 -10.24 11.80 1.95
CA ARG A 124 -9.79 12.33 3.25
C ARG A 124 -10.89 12.05 4.27
N SER A 125 -10.58 11.31 5.31
CA SER A 125 -11.58 10.82 6.27
C SER A 125 -11.22 11.17 7.72
N VAL A 126 -12.25 11.25 8.56
CA VAL A 126 -12.12 11.40 10.01
C VAL A 126 -12.92 10.27 10.65
N ARG A 127 -12.27 9.44 11.47
CA ARG A 127 -12.94 8.35 12.17
C ARG A 127 -13.59 8.87 13.45
N LEU A 128 -14.89 8.63 13.58
CA LEU A 128 -15.67 8.93 14.77
C LEU A 128 -16.01 7.62 15.48
N GLN A 129 -15.81 7.57 16.79
CA GLN A 129 -16.30 6.47 17.61
C GLN A 129 -17.43 6.91 18.51
N THR A 130 -18.44 6.05 18.63
CA THR A 130 -19.56 6.29 19.53
C THR A 130 -19.10 6.00 20.95
N CYS A 131 -19.29 6.98 21.83
CA CYS A 131 -19.17 6.78 23.27
C CYS A 131 -20.54 6.44 23.86
N THR A 132 -20.53 5.68 24.94
CA THR A 132 -21.73 5.37 25.72
C THR A 132 -22.44 6.68 26.11
N GLY A 133 -23.70 6.84 25.68
CA GLY A 133 -24.47 8.08 25.84
C GLY A 133 -24.71 8.88 24.56
N GLY A 134 -24.42 8.32 23.38
CA GLY A 134 -24.80 8.90 22.07
C GLY A 134 -23.95 10.09 21.63
N ARG A 135 -22.79 10.30 22.28
CA ARG A 135 -21.80 11.29 21.87
C ARG A 135 -20.77 10.63 20.97
N PHE A 136 -20.33 11.35 19.95
CA PHE A 136 -19.20 10.93 19.12
C PHE A 136 -17.93 11.61 19.62
N LEU A 137 -16.85 10.83 19.71
CA LEU A 137 -15.51 11.37 19.84
C LEU A 137 -14.75 11.12 18.54
N VAL A 138 -14.04 12.15 18.07
CA VAL A 138 -13.01 11.96 17.05
C VAL A 138 -11.92 11.12 17.71
N GLN A 139 -11.67 9.93 17.16
CA GLN A 139 -10.59 9.08 17.64
C GLN A 139 -9.59 8.88 16.49
N GLY A 140 -8.31 9.02 16.82
CA GLY A 140 -7.22 8.90 15.85
C GLY A 140 -6.95 10.20 15.09
N VAL A 141 -5.96 10.12 14.22
CA VAL A 141 -5.60 11.21 13.30
C VAL A 141 -6.44 11.07 12.03
N PRO A 142 -6.92 12.17 11.42
CA PRO A 142 -7.55 12.09 10.12
C PRO A 142 -6.63 11.38 9.11
N GLU A 143 -7.22 10.60 8.23
CA GLU A 143 -6.52 9.73 7.29
C GLU A 143 -6.75 10.19 5.86
N ILE A 144 -5.78 9.90 5.00
CA ILE A 144 -5.87 9.96 3.55
C ILE A 144 -5.88 8.53 3.06
N LYS A 145 -6.85 8.22 2.20
CA LYS A 145 -6.89 6.95 1.47
C LYS A 145 -6.27 7.15 0.10
N LEU A 146 -5.39 6.25 -0.29
CA LEU A 146 -4.73 6.24 -1.58
C LEU A 146 -4.95 4.92 -2.31
N ILE A 147 -5.07 4.98 -3.64
CA ILE A 147 -5.27 3.80 -4.50
C ILE A 147 -4.26 3.83 -5.66
N ALA A 148 -3.59 2.70 -5.90
CA ALA A 148 -2.84 2.44 -7.12
C ALA A 148 -3.61 1.48 -8.03
N ASP A 149 -3.61 1.79 -9.33
CA ASP A 149 -4.10 0.90 -10.37
C ASP A 149 -3.04 -0.17 -10.68
N LEU A 150 -3.40 -1.43 -10.52
CA LEU A 150 -2.51 -2.57 -10.79
C LEU A 150 -2.69 -3.16 -12.19
N ARG A 151 -3.66 -2.67 -12.97
CA ARG A 151 -3.90 -3.16 -14.33
C ARG A 151 -2.67 -2.89 -15.21
N PRO A 152 -2.38 -3.78 -16.17
CA PRO A 152 -1.34 -3.52 -17.15
C PRO A 152 -1.62 -2.19 -17.86
N ALA A 153 -0.61 -1.33 -17.96
CA ALA A 153 -0.71 -0.12 -18.76
C ALA A 153 -1.14 -0.52 -20.19
N MET A 154 -2.24 0.07 -20.68
CA MET A 154 -2.69 -0.19 -22.04
C MET A 154 -1.56 0.19 -23.01
N VAL A 155 -1.03 -0.78 -23.74
CA VAL A 155 -0.12 -0.51 -24.85
C VAL A 155 -0.89 0.35 -25.84
N ARG A 156 -0.53 1.64 -25.94
CA ARG A 156 -1.02 2.50 -27.02
C ARG A 156 -0.45 1.95 -28.31
N THR A 157 -1.19 1.10 -29.00
CA THR A 157 -0.87 0.66 -30.35
C THR A 157 -0.87 1.90 -31.23
N GLY A 158 0.32 2.41 -31.54
CA GLY A 158 0.51 3.58 -32.37
C GLY A 158 -0.15 3.36 -33.72
N GLN A 159 -1.23 4.09 -33.96
CA GLN A 159 -1.82 4.25 -35.28
C GLN A 159 -0.75 4.92 -36.16
N ARG A 160 -0.02 4.12 -36.94
CA ARG A 160 0.87 4.62 -37.98
C ARG A 160 0.02 5.51 -38.89
N ARG A 161 0.15 6.82 -38.77
CA ARG A 161 -0.24 7.75 -39.83
C ARG A 161 0.62 7.38 -41.03
N SER A 162 0.02 6.81 -42.06
CA SER A 162 0.68 6.67 -43.35
C SER A 162 1.04 8.08 -43.82
N ALA A 163 2.33 8.36 -43.98
CA ALA A 163 2.77 9.50 -44.75
C ALA A 163 2.30 9.28 -46.19
N ALA A 164 1.47 10.20 -46.70
CA ALA A 164 1.15 10.26 -48.12
C ALA A 164 2.44 10.55 -48.92
N PRO A 165 2.60 10.01 -50.14
CA PRO A 165 3.78 10.28 -50.93
C PRO A 165 3.77 11.73 -51.40
N ALA A 166 4.92 12.40 -51.31
CA ALA A 166 5.14 13.70 -51.90
C ALA A 166 5.04 13.59 -53.43
N GLY A 167 4.02 14.23 -54.01
CA GLY A 167 3.90 14.40 -55.45
C GLY A 167 4.90 15.45 -55.95
N HIS A 168 5.59 15.11 -57.03
CA HIS A 168 6.29 16.06 -57.90
C HIS A 168 5.26 16.93 -58.63
N VAL A 169 5.39 18.26 -58.54
CA VAL A 169 5.59 19.24 -59.65
C VAL A 169 6.16 20.51 -59.02
#